data_AF-A0A916JF67-F1
#
_entry.id   AF-A0A916JF67-F1
#
_cell.length_a   1.000
_cell.length_b   1.000
_cell.length_c   1.000
_cell.angle_alpha   90.00
_cell.angle_beta   90.00
_cell.angle_gamma   90.00
#
_symmetry.space_group_name_H-M   'P 1'
#
loop_
_entity.id
_entity.type
_entity.pdbx_description
1 polymer ?
#
loop_
_entity_poly.entity_id
_entity_poly.type
_entity_poly.pdbx_seq_one_letter_code
_entity_poly.pdbx_strand_id
1 'polypeptide(L)'
;MNFEDEDQDWLDDDEADLRKDHKRIYQLPVMQKGREIFRIVHSLIDTLPEDHDLQFLREQMLTDAAMIPAKIAGAEGGNMYTLRMENAVMIKLSARALITHTYTCEMFSISDRRYLDLLRQAIDEFRELFVDWVKTFDKSNDLSDGWGQLFG
;
A
#
# COMPACT_ATOMS: atom_id res chain seq x y z
N MET A 1 -45.57 -1.11 6.63
CA MET A 1 -44.11 -1.01 6.50
C MET A 1 -43.84 0.05 5.46
N ASN A 2 -43.06 1.07 5.84
CA ASN A 2 -42.71 2.20 5.00
C ASN A 2 -41.36 1.85 4.35
N PHE A 3 -41.33 1.76 3.02
CA PHE A 3 -40.14 1.33 2.28
C PHE A 3 -38.95 2.29 2.46
N GLU A 4 -39.22 3.57 2.73
CA GLU A 4 -38.20 4.60 2.96
C GLU A 4 -37.49 4.48 4.33
N ASP A 5 -38.17 3.91 5.34
CA ASP A 5 -37.58 3.71 6.68
C ASP A 5 -36.62 2.51 6.68
N GLU A 6 -36.90 1.46 5.90
CA GLU A 6 -36.00 0.33 5.72
C GLU A 6 -34.74 0.75 4.95
N ASP A 7 -34.88 1.47 3.81
CA ASP A 7 -33.73 1.92 3.01
C ASP A 7 -32.79 2.87 3.77
N GLN A 8 -33.33 3.70 4.66
CA GLN A 8 -32.53 4.59 5.53
C GLN A 8 -31.74 3.81 6.59
N ASP A 9 -32.35 2.80 7.21
CA ASP A 9 -31.68 1.92 8.18
C ASP A 9 -30.55 1.10 7.52
N TRP A 10 -30.76 0.59 6.30
CA TRP A 10 -29.73 -0.12 5.52
C TRP A 10 -28.51 0.76 5.20
N LEU A 11 -28.73 2.03 4.84
CA LEU A 11 -27.65 2.97 4.53
C LEU A 11 -26.82 3.34 5.77
N ASP A 12 -27.48 3.50 6.91
CA ASP A 12 -26.80 3.83 8.17
C ASP A 12 -25.96 2.65 8.69
N ASP A 13 -26.45 1.41 8.52
CA ASP A 13 -25.72 0.19 8.85
C ASP A 13 -24.48 -0.02 7.94
N ASP A 14 -24.64 0.16 6.61
CA ASP A 14 -23.53 0.09 5.66
C ASP A 14 -22.44 1.13 5.97
N GLU A 15 -22.82 2.36 6.33
CA GLU A 15 -21.86 3.40 6.71
C GLU A 15 -21.13 3.05 8.02
N ALA A 16 -21.85 2.47 8.99
CA ALA A 16 -21.26 2.03 10.25
C ALA A 16 -20.22 0.91 10.03
N ASP A 17 -20.52 -0.04 9.15
CA ASP A 17 -19.62 -1.15 8.83
C ASP A 17 -18.39 -0.71 8.03
N LEU A 18 -18.56 0.19 7.05
CA LEU A 18 -17.43 0.82 6.34
C LEU A 18 -16.49 1.56 7.30
N ARG A 19 -17.03 2.25 8.31
CA ARG A 19 -16.22 2.93 9.34
C ARG A 19 -15.47 1.93 10.23
N LYS A 20 -16.08 0.81 10.60
CA LYS A 20 -15.42 -0.25 11.37
C LYS A 20 -14.28 -0.87 10.58
N ASP A 21 -14.50 -1.21 9.32
CA ASP A 21 -13.48 -1.78 8.46
C ASP A 21 -12.32 -0.82 8.22
N HIS A 22 -12.63 0.45 7.92
CA HIS A 22 -11.59 1.48 7.81
C HIS A 22 -10.74 1.53 9.08
N LYS A 23 -11.35 1.56 10.26
CA LYS A 23 -10.62 1.61 11.53
C LYS A 23 -9.73 0.37 11.73
N ARG A 24 -10.25 -0.83 11.46
CA ARG A 24 -9.52 -2.11 11.55
C ARG A 24 -8.29 -2.11 10.63
N ILE A 25 -8.48 -1.75 9.36
CA ILE A 25 -7.42 -1.72 8.35
C ILE A 25 -6.31 -0.74 8.75
N TYR A 26 -6.67 0.45 9.22
CA TYR A 26 -5.70 1.49 9.58
C TYR A 26 -4.90 1.18 10.86
N GLN A 27 -5.36 0.20 11.64
CA GLN A 27 -4.68 -0.34 12.82
C GLN A 27 -3.70 -1.48 12.48
N LEU A 28 -3.76 -2.06 11.28
CA LEU A 28 -2.82 -3.11 10.89
C LEU A 28 -1.37 -2.59 10.92
N PRO A 29 -0.42 -3.35 11.49
CA PRO A 29 0.99 -2.95 11.53
C PRO A 29 1.56 -2.64 10.14
N VAL A 30 1.28 -3.51 9.16
CA VAL A 30 1.71 -3.33 7.76
C VAL A 30 1.15 -2.05 7.14
N MET A 31 -0.09 -1.69 7.46
CA MET A 31 -0.73 -0.46 6.98
C MET A 31 -0.08 0.77 7.61
N GLN A 32 0.13 0.77 8.93
CA GLN A 32 0.79 1.88 9.61
C GLN A 32 2.19 2.14 9.05
N LYS A 33 2.95 1.05 8.83
CA LYS A 33 4.30 1.14 8.25
C LYS A 33 4.29 1.57 6.78
N GLY A 34 3.33 1.10 5.99
CA GLY A 34 3.11 1.58 4.62
C GLY A 34 2.85 3.09 4.54
N ARG A 35 2.03 3.62 5.46
CA ARG A 35 1.80 5.08 5.55
C ARG A 35 3.01 5.85 6.06
N GLU A 36 3.84 5.24 6.90
CA GLU A 36 5.14 5.81 7.31
C GLU A 36 6.06 5.96 6.10
N ILE A 37 6.21 4.91 5.28
CA ILE A 37 6.96 4.97 4.01
C ILE A 37 6.45 6.09 3.11
N PHE A 38 5.13 6.22 2.93
CA PHE A 38 4.55 7.30 2.14
C PHE A 38 4.95 8.70 2.64
N ARG A 39 4.89 8.92 3.97
CA ARG A 39 5.31 10.20 4.57
C ARG A 39 6.80 10.48 4.42
N ILE A 40 7.64 9.45 4.58
CA ILE A 40 9.09 9.56 4.37
C ILE A 40 9.38 9.95 2.92
N VAL A 41 8.76 9.27 1.94
CA VAL A 41 8.94 9.55 0.51
C VAL A 41 8.48 10.97 0.16
N HIS A 42 7.30 11.39 0.64
CA HIS A 42 6.83 12.76 0.44
C HIS A 42 7.84 13.78 0.96
N SER A 43 8.30 13.59 2.20
CA SER A 43 9.28 14.50 2.82
C SER A 43 10.62 14.49 2.09
N LEU A 44 11.09 13.32 1.65
CA LEU A 44 12.31 13.16 0.87
C LEU A 44 12.21 13.95 -0.44
N ILE A 45 11.10 13.83 -1.14
CA ILE A 45 10.85 14.53 -2.41
C ILE A 45 10.89 16.04 -2.21
N ASP A 46 10.29 16.55 -1.14
CA ASP A 46 10.34 17.99 -0.82
C ASP A 46 11.77 18.52 -0.61
N THR A 47 12.74 17.64 -0.32
CA THR A 47 14.17 18.02 -0.19
C THR A 47 14.99 17.93 -1.47
N LEU A 48 14.46 17.30 -2.53
CA LEU A 48 15.19 17.15 -3.79
C LEU A 48 15.29 18.51 -4.52
N PRO A 49 16.30 18.71 -5.40
CA PRO A 49 16.41 19.93 -6.20
C PRO A 49 15.20 20.16 -7.11
N GLU A 50 14.69 21.38 -7.17
CA GLU A 50 13.62 21.78 -8.12
C GLU A 50 14.18 21.85 -9.56
N ASP A 51 14.32 20.68 -10.17
CA ASP A 51 14.77 20.47 -11.54
C ASP A 51 13.67 19.75 -12.33
N HIS A 52 13.34 20.28 -13.50
CA HIS A 52 12.34 19.70 -14.40
C HIS A 52 12.70 18.26 -14.80
N ASP A 53 13.98 17.94 -14.92
CA ASP A 53 14.44 16.60 -15.30
C ASP A 53 14.21 15.57 -14.17
N LEU A 54 14.03 16.03 -12.93
CA LEU A 54 13.73 15.19 -11.78
C LEU A 54 12.22 15.02 -11.54
N GLN A 55 11.36 15.77 -12.23
CA GLN A 55 9.91 15.74 -12.02
C GLN A 55 9.34 14.31 -12.20
N PHE A 56 9.80 13.61 -13.24
CA PHE A 56 9.37 12.23 -13.47
C PHE A 56 9.78 11.29 -12.34
N LEU A 57 10.99 11.42 -11.80
CA LEU A 57 11.46 10.62 -10.67
C LEU A 57 10.60 10.87 -9.42
N ARG A 58 10.27 12.15 -9.14
CA ARG A 58 9.40 12.53 -8.00
C ARG A 58 8.03 11.85 -8.12
N GLU A 59 7.41 11.92 -9.29
CA GLU A 59 6.10 11.33 -9.54
C GLU A 59 6.11 9.80 -9.41
N GLN A 60 7.15 9.13 -9.93
CA GLN A 60 7.31 7.69 -9.77
C GLN A 60 7.45 7.30 -8.30
N MET A 61 8.31 7.99 -7.55
CA MET A 61 8.50 7.73 -6.12
C MET A 61 7.21 7.93 -5.32
N LEU A 62 6.47 9.03 -5.54
CA LEU A 62 5.17 9.25 -4.89
C LEU A 62 4.16 8.18 -5.25
N THR A 63 4.10 7.79 -6.52
CA THR A 63 3.18 6.76 -7.01
C THR A 63 3.46 5.43 -6.34
N ASP A 64 4.72 4.97 -6.35
CA ASP A 64 5.11 3.72 -5.70
C ASP A 64 4.83 3.75 -4.19
N ALA A 65 5.09 4.88 -3.54
CA ALA A 65 4.81 5.01 -2.12
C ALA A 65 3.30 5.01 -1.80
N ALA A 66 2.47 5.62 -2.64
CA ALA A 66 1.02 5.66 -2.48
C ALA A 66 0.37 4.29 -2.75
N MET A 67 0.94 3.52 -3.67
CA MET A 67 0.45 2.19 -4.03
C MET A 67 0.48 1.22 -2.84
N ILE A 68 1.46 1.32 -1.94
CA ILE A 68 1.59 0.44 -0.78
C ILE A 68 0.33 0.49 0.11
N PRO A 69 -0.05 1.62 0.74
CA PRO A 69 -1.26 1.67 1.57
C PRO A 69 -2.54 1.46 0.76
N ALA A 70 -2.62 1.95 -0.48
CA ALA A 70 -3.82 1.78 -1.30
C ALA A 70 -4.13 0.30 -1.57
N LYS A 71 -3.11 -0.51 -1.85
CA LYS A 71 -3.28 -1.94 -2.12
C LYS A 71 -3.43 -2.79 -0.86
N ILE A 72 -2.92 -2.33 0.29
CA ILE A 72 -3.27 -2.96 1.58
C ILE A 72 -4.76 -2.78 1.85
N ALA A 73 -5.31 -1.57 1.66
CA ALA A 73 -6.73 -1.33 1.82
C ALA A 73 -7.57 -2.17 0.84
N GLY A 74 -7.14 -2.26 -0.44
CA GLY A 74 -7.80 -3.10 -1.43
C GLY A 74 -7.79 -4.60 -1.10
N ALA A 75 -6.69 -5.10 -0.53
CA ALA A 75 -6.59 -6.50 -0.07
C ALA A 75 -7.41 -6.78 1.19
N GLU A 76 -7.76 -5.77 1.99
CA GLU A 76 -8.54 -5.96 3.21
C GLU A 76 -10.04 -5.71 3.02
N GLY A 77 -10.42 -5.01 1.94
CA GLY A 77 -11.81 -4.82 1.53
C GLY A 77 -12.40 -6.02 0.78
N GLY A 78 -11.58 -7.00 0.40
CA GLY A 78 -12.01 -8.24 -0.25
C GLY A 78 -11.44 -9.46 0.47
N ASN A 79 -12.21 -10.55 0.54
CA ASN A 79 -11.79 -11.76 1.26
C ASN A 79 -11.23 -12.87 0.34
N MET A 80 -11.24 -12.68 -0.99
CA MET A 80 -10.80 -13.69 -1.96
C MET A 80 -9.28 -13.80 -2.02
N TYR A 81 -8.74 -15.01 -1.85
CA TYR A 81 -7.31 -15.26 -1.81
C TYR A 81 -6.56 -14.69 -3.02
N THR A 82 -7.04 -14.95 -4.25
CA THR A 82 -6.40 -14.48 -5.47
C THR A 82 -6.32 -12.95 -5.49
N LEU A 83 -7.43 -12.25 -5.19
CA LEU A 83 -7.45 -10.78 -5.14
C LEU A 83 -6.48 -10.21 -4.09
N ARG A 84 -6.39 -10.83 -2.91
CA ARG A 84 -5.45 -10.41 -1.86
C ARG A 84 -4.00 -10.60 -2.33
N MET A 85 -3.71 -11.73 -2.99
CA MET A 85 -2.39 -12.02 -3.52
C MET A 85 -1.98 -11.06 -4.65
N GLU A 86 -2.89 -10.69 -5.55
CA GLU A 86 -2.60 -9.69 -6.59
C GLU A 86 -2.24 -8.32 -6.01
N ASN A 87 -2.99 -7.88 -5.00
CA ASN A 87 -2.66 -6.67 -4.24
C ASN A 87 -1.29 -6.79 -3.56
N ALA A 88 -0.98 -7.95 -2.96
CA ALA A 88 0.32 -8.21 -2.37
C ALA A 88 1.48 -8.15 -3.40
N VAL A 89 1.25 -8.61 -4.64
CA VAL A 89 2.24 -8.49 -5.72
C VAL A 89 2.48 -7.01 -6.08
N MET A 90 1.43 -6.21 -6.23
CA MET A 90 1.56 -4.78 -6.50
C MET A 90 2.33 -4.04 -5.39
N ILE A 91 2.01 -4.33 -4.12
CA ILE A 91 2.73 -3.79 -2.96
C ILE A 91 4.23 -4.11 -3.04
N LYS A 92 4.55 -5.39 -3.28
CA LYS A 92 5.94 -5.86 -3.37
C LYS A 92 6.70 -5.20 -4.51
N LEU A 93 6.06 -5.01 -5.66
CA LEU A 93 6.66 -4.33 -6.80
C LEU A 93 7.00 -2.88 -6.46
N SER A 94 6.04 -2.13 -5.90
CA SER A 94 6.25 -0.73 -5.52
C SER A 94 7.32 -0.56 -4.43
N ALA A 95 7.35 -1.43 -3.41
CA ALA A 95 8.40 -1.39 -2.39
C ALA A 95 9.80 -1.63 -2.99
N ARG A 96 9.93 -2.54 -3.96
CA ARG A 96 11.20 -2.78 -4.66
C ARG A 96 11.58 -1.61 -5.58
N ALA A 97 10.60 -0.99 -6.23
CA ALA A 97 10.82 0.18 -7.05
C ALA A 97 11.34 1.36 -6.21
N LEU A 98 10.77 1.61 -5.02
CA LEU A 98 11.28 2.61 -4.08
C LEU A 98 12.74 2.37 -3.69
N ILE A 99 13.12 1.12 -3.39
CA ILE A 99 14.52 0.77 -3.12
C ILE A 99 15.41 1.13 -4.32
N THR A 100 15.00 0.77 -5.53
CA THR A 100 15.74 1.14 -6.76
C THR A 100 15.87 2.66 -6.88
N HIS A 101 14.80 3.42 -6.68
CA HIS A 101 14.84 4.89 -6.72
C HIS A 101 15.80 5.47 -5.68
N THR A 102 15.91 4.87 -4.49
CA THR A 102 16.91 5.31 -3.50
C THR A 102 18.33 5.14 -4.01
N TYR A 103 18.64 4.04 -4.69
CA TYR A 103 19.98 3.83 -5.29
C TYR A 103 20.23 4.77 -6.46
N THR A 104 19.23 5.05 -7.28
CA THR A 104 19.32 6.07 -8.34
C THR A 104 19.64 7.45 -7.74
N CYS A 105 18.93 7.85 -6.68
CA CYS A 105 19.20 9.12 -5.99
C CYS A 105 20.63 9.19 -5.44
N GLU A 106 21.14 8.10 -4.86
CA GLU A 106 22.50 8.03 -4.33
C GLU A 106 23.55 8.08 -5.45
N MET A 107 23.37 7.29 -6.52
CA MET A 107 24.30 7.21 -7.64
C MET A 107 24.49 8.56 -8.34
N PHE A 108 23.42 9.32 -8.49
CA PHE A 108 23.44 10.64 -9.12
C PHE A 108 23.62 11.79 -8.11
N SER A 109 23.87 11.49 -6.82
CA SER A 109 24.04 12.50 -5.76
C SER A 109 22.88 13.50 -5.66
N ILE A 110 21.65 13.04 -5.91
CA ILE A 110 20.43 13.85 -5.93
C ILE A 110 19.95 14.16 -4.50
N SER A 111 20.19 13.25 -3.55
CA SER A 111 19.75 13.36 -2.16
C SER A 111 20.88 13.05 -1.18
N ASP A 112 20.79 13.62 0.03
CA ASP A 112 21.61 13.20 1.16
C ASP A 112 21.30 11.73 1.52
N ARG A 113 22.36 10.94 1.67
CA ARG A 113 22.30 9.52 2.01
C ARG A 113 21.50 9.23 3.27
N ARG A 114 21.48 10.11 4.25
CA ARG A 114 20.75 9.91 5.51
C ARG A 114 19.24 9.75 5.28
N TYR A 115 18.66 10.52 4.37
CA TYR A 115 17.25 10.38 4.02
C TYR A 115 16.96 9.09 3.24
N LEU A 116 17.91 8.70 2.37
CA LEU A 116 17.82 7.45 1.61
C LEU A 116 17.90 6.23 2.54
N ASP A 117 18.82 6.24 3.49
CA ASP A 117 19.00 5.16 4.47
C ASP A 117 17.79 5.05 5.41
N LEU A 118 17.18 6.17 5.80
CA LEU A 118 15.91 6.18 6.55
C LEU A 118 14.79 5.47 5.77
N LEU A 119 14.63 5.78 4.48
CA LEU A 119 13.62 5.15 3.63
C LEU A 119 13.89 3.65 3.44
N ARG A 120 15.16 3.27 3.20
CA ARG A 120 15.57 1.86 3.06
C ARG A 120 15.26 1.06 4.32
N GLN A 121 15.58 1.62 5.49
CA GLN A 121 15.28 0.98 6.77
C GLN A 121 13.76 0.79 6.96
N ALA A 122 12.96 1.83 6.70
CA ALA A 122 11.50 1.73 6.80
C ALA A 122 10.92 0.66 5.87
N ILE A 123 11.47 0.50 4.66
CA ILE A 123 11.07 -0.54 3.71
C ILE A 123 11.48 -1.95 4.18
N ASP A 124 12.64 -2.11 4.82
CA ASP A 124 13.05 -3.41 5.35
C ASP A 124 12.18 -3.83 6.54
N GLU A 125 11.89 -2.91 7.47
CA GLU A 125 10.95 -3.14 8.56
C GLU A 125 9.54 -3.45 8.04
N PHE A 126 9.10 -2.75 6.99
CA PHE A 126 7.84 -3.04 6.31
C PHE A 126 7.81 -4.45 5.70
N ARG A 127 8.92 -4.91 5.11
CA ARG A 127 9.02 -6.23 4.49
C ARG A 127 8.71 -7.34 5.48
N GLU A 128 9.15 -7.22 6.72
CA GLU A 128 8.86 -8.20 7.78
C GLU A 128 7.36 -8.23 8.10
N LEU A 129 6.76 -7.06 8.34
CA LEU A 129 5.33 -6.93 8.60
C LEU A 129 4.47 -7.40 7.42
N PHE A 130 4.91 -7.14 6.19
CA PHE A 130 4.25 -7.59 4.97
C PHE A 130 4.25 -9.11 4.86
N VAL A 131 5.38 -9.77 5.16
CA VAL A 131 5.47 -11.23 5.14
C VAL A 131 4.52 -11.84 6.16
N ASP A 132 4.45 -11.29 7.37
CA ASP A 132 3.53 -11.79 8.39
C ASP A 132 2.06 -11.54 8.04
N TRP A 133 1.76 -10.41 7.41
CA TRP A 133 0.43 -10.10 6.91
C TRP A 133 -0.02 -11.08 5.80
N VAL A 134 0.83 -11.36 4.80
CA VAL A 134 0.50 -12.30 3.71
C VAL A 134 0.23 -13.72 4.23
N LYS A 135 0.90 -14.15 5.31
CA LYS A 135 0.65 -15.47 5.94
C LYS A 135 -0.78 -15.61 6.49
N THR A 136 -1.50 -14.50 6.68
CA THR A 136 -2.89 -14.52 7.16
C THR A 136 -3.91 -14.80 6.05
N PHE A 137 -3.47 -14.91 4.79
CA PHE A 137 -4.38 -15.08 3.67
C PHE A 137 -4.90 -16.51 3.61
N ASP A 138 -6.23 -16.66 3.67
CA ASP A 138 -6.90 -17.95 3.62
C ASP A 138 -7.01 -18.45 2.17
N LYS A 139 -6.19 -19.45 1.82
CA LYS A 139 -6.17 -20.10 0.51
C LYS A 139 -7.47 -20.83 0.16
N SER A 140 -8.27 -21.19 1.15
CA SER A 140 -9.51 -21.94 0.93
C SER A 140 -10.67 -21.05 0.48
N ASN A 141 -10.59 -19.74 0.74
CA ASN A 141 -11.57 -18.77 0.32
C ASN A 141 -11.16 -18.12 -0.99
N ASP A 142 -11.38 -18.81 -2.10
CA ASP A 142 -11.04 -18.30 -3.42
C ASP A 142 -12.11 -18.66 -4.47
N LEU A 143 -12.17 -17.83 -5.51
CA LEU A 143 -13.05 -18.03 -6.66
C LEU A 143 -12.23 -17.86 -7.94
N SER A 144 -12.57 -18.64 -8.97
CA SER A 144 -11.98 -18.46 -10.29
C SER A 144 -12.34 -17.10 -10.86
N ASP A 145 -11.33 -16.33 -11.28
CA ASP A 145 -11.46 -15.01 -11.91
C ASP A 145 -11.52 -15.07 -13.44
N GLY A 146 -11.36 -16.27 -14.03
CA GLY A 146 -11.34 -16.48 -15.48
C GLY A 146 -10.01 -16.16 -16.17
N TRP A 147 -9.01 -15.66 -15.45
CA TRP A 147 -7.65 -15.38 -15.96
C TRP A 147 -6.68 -16.55 -15.74
N GLY A 148 -7.15 -17.58 -15.04
CA GLY A 148 -6.39 -18.78 -14.72
C GLY A 148 -5.77 -18.71 -13.32
N GLN A 149 -5.40 -19.85 -12.77
CA GLN A 149 -4.84 -19.91 -11.41
C GLN A 149 -3.40 -19.35 -11.40
N LEU A 150 -3.22 -18.16 -10.84
CA LEU A 150 -1.90 -17.53 -10.66
C LEU A 150 -1.18 -17.98 -9.38
N PHE A 151 -1.96 -18.37 -8.35
CA PHE A 151 -1.45 -18.72 -7.03
C PHE A 151 -1.98 -20.11 -6.62
N GLY A 152 -1.06 -21.01 -6.24
CA GLY A 152 -1.34 -22.39 -5.79
C GLY A 152 -0.74 -22.72 -4.44
#